data_AF-A0A4Y8CK61-F1
#
_entry.id   AF-A0A4Y8CK61-F1
#
_cell.length_a   1.000
_cell.length_b   1.000
_cell.length_c   1.000
_cell.angle_alpha   90.00
_cell.angle_beta   90.00
_cell.angle_gamma   90.00
#
_symmetry.space_group_name_H-M   'P 1'
#
loop_
_entity.id
_entity.type
_entity.pdbx_description
1 polymer ?
#
loop_
_entity_poly.entity_id
_entity_poly.type
_entity_poly.pdbx_seq_one_letter_code
_entity_poly.pdbx_strand_id
1 'polypeptide(L)'
;MSSHLIPKYLPRTLVRKTPHVAPLRISRTHTPRTLVAGFSTRTPVGKPAAAQSPQRIPICRFSLSNRVSGRRGYATATPADALIEDLTEQYGVARDEFEIASEETDKHSVYAEADREAAVEELHKLKDMYAAAIEGEYGEEIKRRVGSRVRELEQGVAALEARALEDH
;
A
#
# COMPACT_ATOMS: atom_id res chain seq x y z
N MET A 1 -10.85 -40.10 -57.88
CA MET A 1 -9.52 -40.28 -58.49
C MET A 1 -8.58 -39.24 -57.90
N SER A 2 -7.44 -39.73 -57.40
CA SER A 2 -6.16 -39.06 -57.04
C SER A 2 -6.17 -37.71 -56.32
N SER A 3 -5.67 -37.65 -55.07
CA SER A 3 -4.26 -37.39 -54.70
C SER A 3 -3.86 -35.94 -55.05
N HIS A 4 -3.22 -35.13 -54.21
CA HIS A 4 -1.82 -35.17 -53.76
C HIS A 4 -1.75 -34.43 -52.41
N LEU A 5 -1.36 -35.04 -51.28
CA LEU A 5 0.01 -35.34 -50.81
C LEU A 5 1.02 -34.17 -50.82
N ILE A 6 1.46 -33.87 -49.59
CA ILE A 6 2.39 -32.87 -49.05
C ILE A 6 3.83 -33.07 -49.57
N PRO A 7 4.70 -32.04 -49.55
CA PRO A 7 5.86 -32.08 -48.63
C PRO A 7 6.09 -30.73 -47.93
N LYS A 8 6.19 -30.67 -46.59
CA LYS A 8 7.34 -31.00 -45.72
C LYS A 8 8.56 -30.08 -45.91
N TYR A 9 9.03 -29.57 -44.77
CA TYR A 9 10.39 -29.12 -44.39
C TYR A 9 10.61 -27.62 -44.11
N LEU A 10 10.81 -27.37 -42.81
CA LEU A 10 11.36 -26.19 -42.12
C LEU A 10 12.81 -25.86 -42.60
N PRO A 11 13.41 -24.71 -42.25
CA PRO A 11 14.14 -24.65 -40.96
C PRO A 11 14.27 -23.26 -40.28
N ARG A 12 14.64 -23.35 -38.99
CA ARG A 12 15.63 -22.51 -38.28
C ARG A 12 15.24 -21.10 -37.80
N THR A 13 14.91 -21.07 -36.50
CA THR A 13 15.63 -20.31 -35.45
C THR A 13 16.22 -18.95 -35.84
N LEU A 14 15.60 -17.87 -35.35
CA LEU A 14 16.34 -16.67 -34.96
C LEU A 14 16.05 -16.36 -33.48
N VAL A 15 16.93 -16.90 -32.64
CA VAL A 15 17.15 -16.49 -31.26
C VAL A 15 17.61 -15.03 -31.30
N ARG A 16 16.72 -14.08 -30.99
CA ARG A 16 17.13 -12.69 -30.76
C ARG A 16 17.64 -12.56 -29.33
N LYS A 17 18.96 -12.66 -29.22
CA LYS A 17 19.75 -12.42 -28.01
C LYS A 17 19.71 -10.91 -27.71
N THR A 18 18.94 -10.50 -26.71
CA THR A 18 19.02 -9.13 -26.16
C THR A 18 20.07 -9.09 -25.04
N PRO A 19 20.87 -8.01 -24.96
CA PRO A 19 21.95 -7.90 -23.99
C PRO A 19 21.44 -7.68 -22.57
N HIS A 20 22.08 -8.38 -21.65
CA HIS A 20 22.01 -8.25 -20.20
C HIS A 20 22.36 -6.81 -19.79
N VAL A 21 21.35 -6.01 -19.44
CA VAL A 21 21.53 -4.70 -18.82
C VAL A 21 21.98 -4.94 -17.37
N ALA A 22 23.24 -4.60 -17.10
CA ALA A 22 23.78 -4.64 -15.74
C ALA A 22 23.08 -3.58 -14.86
N PRO A 23 22.72 -3.89 -13.60
CA PRO A 23 22.25 -2.88 -12.67
C PRO A 23 23.43 -2.02 -12.20
N LEU A 24 23.37 -0.73 -12.49
CA LEU A 24 24.24 0.28 -11.89
C LEU A 24 23.92 0.37 -10.39
N ARG A 25 24.88 -0.06 -9.56
CA ARG A 25 24.89 0.18 -8.11
C ARG A 25 24.85 1.68 -7.84
N ILE A 26 23.70 2.18 -7.40
CA ILE A 26 23.62 3.51 -6.78
C ILE A 26 24.07 3.34 -5.32
N SER A 27 25.32 3.72 -5.05
CA SER A 27 25.83 3.90 -3.69
C SER A 27 25.16 5.10 -3.04
N ARG A 28 24.10 4.84 -2.27
CA ARG A 28 23.39 5.81 -1.43
C ARG A 28 24.22 6.10 -0.17
N THR A 29 24.92 7.22 -0.15
CA THR A 29 25.60 7.75 1.03
C THR A 29 24.59 8.52 1.90
N HIS A 30 24.16 7.94 3.02
CA HIS A 30 23.35 8.63 4.02
C HIS A 30 24.27 9.27 5.06
N THR A 31 24.47 10.58 4.99
CA THR A 31 25.09 11.36 6.05
C THR A 31 24.03 11.67 7.12
N PRO A 32 24.25 11.34 8.40
CA PRO A 32 23.36 11.79 9.46
C PRO A 32 23.64 13.27 9.77
N ARG A 33 22.60 14.10 9.59
CA ARG A 33 22.60 15.53 9.93
C ARG A 33 22.42 15.66 11.45
N THR A 34 23.51 15.93 12.15
CA THR A 34 23.54 16.23 13.58
C THR A 34 22.83 17.57 13.84
N LEU A 35 21.66 17.56 14.48
CA LEU A 35 21.05 18.76 15.05
C LEU A 35 21.63 18.98 16.45
N VAL A 36 22.39 20.08 16.58
CA VAL A 36 22.99 20.53 17.83
C VAL A 36 21.92 21.30 18.61
N ALA A 37 21.71 20.90 19.86
CA ALA A 37 20.80 21.55 20.80
C ALA A 37 21.29 22.97 21.14
N GLY A 38 20.42 23.96 20.96
CA GLY A 38 20.61 25.36 21.33
C GLY A 38 19.83 25.71 22.59
N PHE A 39 20.54 26.33 23.52
CA PHE A 39 20.19 26.70 24.90
C PHE A 39 18.90 27.52 25.05
N SER A 40 18.14 27.26 26.13
CA SER A 40 17.29 28.28 26.75
C SER A 40 17.28 28.14 28.27
N THR A 41 18.12 28.94 28.92
CA THR A 41 18.08 29.20 30.35
C THR A 41 17.35 30.51 30.60
N ARG A 42 16.25 30.47 31.35
CA ARG A 42 15.78 31.59 32.18
C ARG A 42 14.67 31.17 33.14
N THR A 43 15.06 30.99 34.40
CA THR A 43 14.25 31.31 35.59
C THR A 43 14.65 32.76 36.02
N PRO A 44 13.99 33.49 36.97
CA PRO A 44 13.27 32.94 38.13
C PRO A 44 12.11 33.77 38.76
N VAL A 45 11.60 33.21 39.86
CA VAL A 45 10.92 33.79 41.05
C VAL A 45 9.43 34.17 40.98
N GLY A 46 8.66 33.46 41.82
CA GLY A 46 7.35 33.85 42.36
C GLY A 46 6.75 32.76 43.25
N LYS A 47 7.11 32.74 44.55
CA LYS A 47 6.51 31.97 45.66
C LYS A 47 5.48 32.86 46.39
N PRO A 48 4.69 32.40 47.40
CA PRO A 48 4.47 31.04 47.92
C PRO A 48 2.96 30.69 48.16
N ALA A 49 2.65 29.43 48.51
CA ALA A 49 2.10 29.07 49.84
C ALA A 49 1.14 27.87 49.84
N ALA A 50 1.38 27.01 50.83
CA ALA A 50 0.46 26.15 51.58
C ALA A 50 0.11 24.74 51.06
N ALA A 51 -0.06 23.89 52.09
CA ALA A 51 -0.60 22.53 52.15
C ALA A 51 0.40 21.36 52.07
N GLN A 52 0.67 20.87 53.27
CA GLN A 52 1.37 19.65 53.65
C GLN A 52 0.60 18.39 53.22
N SER A 53 1.31 17.33 52.83
CA SER A 53 1.07 15.98 53.40
C SER A 53 2.24 15.05 53.03
N PRO A 54 2.79 14.26 53.98
CA PRO A 54 3.78 13.24 53.67
C PRO A 54 3.07 11.89 53.61
N GLN A 55 3.03 11.24 52.45
CA GLN A 55 2.77 9.79 52.41
C GLN A 55 3.78 9.08 51.52
N ARG A 56 4.52 8.20 52.19
CA ARG A 56 5.59 7.34 51.67
C ARG A 56 5.00 6.38 50.66
N ILE A 57 5.52 6.40 49.43
CA ILE A 57 5.20 5.38 48.42
C ILE A 57 6.25 4.27 48.57
N PRO A 58 5.87 2.99 48.78
CA PRO A 58 6.82 1.90 48.69
C PRO A 58 7.25 1.70 47.24
N ILE A 59 8.55 1.57 47.02
CA ILE A 59 9.14 1.17 45.74
C ILE A 59 8.66 -0.26 45.45
N CYS A 60 7.57 -0.40 44.70
CA CYS A 60 7.24 -1.66 44.04
C CYS A 60 8.36 -1.95 43.05
N ARG A 61 9.20 -2.92 43.42
CA ARG A 61 10.18 -3.55 42.54
C ARG A 61 9.45 -3.94 41.25
N PHE A 62 9.78 -3.26 40.16
CA PHE A 62 9.37 -3.68 38.83
C PHE A 62 9.96 -5.08 38.62
N SER A 63 9.12 -6.09 38.80
CA SER A 63 9.37 -7.42 38.25
C SER A 63 9.59 -7.19 36.76
N LEU A 64 10.80 -7.46 36.27
CA LEU A 64 11.03 -7.74 34.87
C LEU A 64 10.29 -9.05 34.58
N SER A 65 8.97 -8.95 34.46
CA SER A 65 8.17 -9.96 33.81
C SER A 65 8.68 -10.02 32.39
N ASN A 66 9.55 -11.01 32.20
CA ASN A 66 10.05 -11.56 30.97
C ASN A 66 8.94 -11.46 29.92
N ARG A 67 8.93 -10.34 29.18
CA ARG A 67 8.04 -10.16 28.04
C ARG A 67 8.67 -11.07 27.01
N VAL A 68 8.30 -12.35 27.07
CA VAL A 68 8.51 -13.33 26.02
C VAL A 68 8.06 -12.59 24.77
N SER A 69 9.04 -12.11 24.01
CA SER A 69 8.83 -11.59 22.68
C SER A 69 8.08 -12.69 21.97
N GLY A 70 6.76 -12.49 21.87
CA GLY A 70 5.87 -13.39 21.20
C GLY A 70 6.54 -13.69 19.88
N ARG A 71 6.85 -14.97 19.69
CA ARG A 71 7.33 -15.54 18.43
C ARG A 71 6.72 -14.72 17.31
N ARG A 72 7.56 -14.07 16.51
CA ARG A 72 7.16 -13.42 15.26
C ARG A 72 6.62 -14.56 14.39
N GLY A 73 5.33 -14.84 14.55
CA GLY A 73 4.67 -15.99 13.98
C GLY A 73 4.47 -15.69 12.51
N TYR A 74 5.29 -16.32 11.68
CA TYR A 74 4.79 -16.95 10.46
C TYR A 74 3.83 -18.07 10.89
N ALA A 75 2.71 -17.68 11.50
CA ALA A 75 1.64 -18.57 11.86
C ALA A 75 0.92 -18.86 10.55
N THR A 76 1.28 -19.99 9.93
CA THR A 76 0.56 -20.68 8.84
C THR A 76 -0.33 -19.75 8.01
N ALA A 77 0.19 -19.23 6.88
CA ALA A 77 -0.59 -18.46 5.93
C ALA A 77 -1.92 -19.18 5.70
N THR A 78 -3.01 -18.62 6.21
CA THR A 78 -4.32 -19.22 6.00
C THR A 78 -4.71 -18.97 4.54
N PRO A 79 -5.55 -19.82 3.93
CA PRO A 79 -6.08 -19.53 2.60
C PRO A 79 -6.75 -18.15 2.52
N ALA A 80 -7.32 -17.66 3.63
CA ALA A 80 -7.87 -16.31 3.74
C ALA A 80 -6.78 -15.22 3.62
N ASP A 81 -5.63 -15.41 4.28
CA ASP A 81 -4.53 -14.43 4.24
C ASP A 81 -3.95 -14.29 2.82
N ALA A 82 -3.93 -15.37 2.03
CA ALA A 82 -3.53 -15.32 0.62
C ALA A 82 -4.47 -14.45 -0.22
N LEU A 83 -5.80 -14.64 -0.09
CA LEU A 83 -6.78 -13.80 -0.78
C LEU A 83 -6.70 -12.33 -0.34
N ILE A 84 -6.41 -12.09 0.93
CA ILE A 84 -6.24 -10.73 1.47
C ILE A 84 -4.97 -10.07 0.91
N GLU A 85 -3.91 -10.84 0.70
CA GLU A 85 -2.68 -10.38 0.06
C GLU A 85 -2.97 -9.97 -1.39
N ASP A 86 -3.60 -10.84 -2.19
CA ASP A 86 -3.98 -10.55 -3.58
C ASP A 86 -4.86 -9.28 -3.69
N LEU A 87 -5.87 -9.16 -2.82
CA LEU A 87 -6.73 -7.98 -2.76
C LEU A 87 -5.98 -6.72 -2.34
N THR A 88 -4.99 -6.85 -1.46
CA THR A 88 -4.20 -5.70 -0.99
C THR A 88 -3.20 -5.26 -2.05
N GLU A 89 -2.63 -6.19 -2.82
CA GLU A 89 -1.78 -5.89 -3.98
C GLU A 89 -2.59 -5.18 -5.07
N GLN A 90 -3.75 -5.74 -5.45
CA GLN A 90 -4.64 -5.13 -6.43
C GLN A 90 -5.15 -3.75 -5.99
N TYR A 91 -5.43 -3.58 -4.70
CA TYR A 91 -5.75 -2.25 -4.14
C TYR A 91 -4.59 -1.26 -4.28
N GLY A 92 -3.34 -1.72 -4.12
CA GLY A 92 -2.15 -0.90 -4.35
C GLY A 92 -2.10 -0.38 -5.78
N VAL A 93 -2.28 -1.28 -6.77
CA VAL A 93 -2.33 -0.91 -8.19
C VAL A 93 -3.44 0.10 -8.47
N ALA A 94 -4.68 -0.21 -8.05
CA ALA A 94 -5.82 0.67 -8.29
C ALA A 94 -5.67 2.05 -7.61
N ARG A 95 -4.99 2.10 -6.46
CA ARG A 95 -4.68 3.36 -5.77
C ARG A 95 -3.63 4.18 -6.51
N ASP A 96 -2.57 3.55 -7.01
CA ASP A 96 -1.53 4.24 -7.76
C ASP A 96 -2.11 4.88 -9.03
N GLU A 97 -2.96 4.15 -9.77
CA GLU A 97 -3.66 4.70 -10.95
C GLU A 97 -4.62 5.84 -10.58
N PHE A 98 -5.35 5.72 -9.46
CA PHE A 98 -6.17 6.83 -8.96
C PHE A 98 -5.35 8.08 -8.62
N GLU A 99 -4.19 7.91 -7.98
CA GLU A 99 -3.29 9.02 -7.65
C GLU A 99 -2.78 9.71 -8.93
N ILE A 100 -2.37 8.94 -9.95
CA ILE A 100 -2.00 9.47 -11.28
C ILE A 100 -3.17 10.23 -11.91
N ALA A 101 -4.34 9.62 -11.96
CA ALA A 101 -5.54 10.22 -12.56
C ALA A 101 -5.95 11.54 -11.87
N SER A 102 -5.83 11.59 -10.54
CA SER A 102 -6.12 12.79 -9.77
C SER A 102 -5.15 13.92 -10.07
N GLU A 103 -3.84 13.63 -10.11
CA GLU A 103 -2.82 14.62 -10.44
C GLU A 103 -2.96 15.14 -11.87
N GLU A 104 -3.30 14.26 -12.82
CA GLU A 104 -3.39 14.63 -14.23
C GLU A 104 -4.66 15.44 -14.53
N THR A 105 -5.75 15.12 -13.84
CA THR A 105 -7.00 15.90 -13.88
C THR A 105 -6.77 17.30 -13.31
N ASP A 106 -6.10 17.42 -12.16
CA ASP A 106 -5.76 18.72 -11.56
C ASP A 106 -4.82 19.57 -12.47
N LYS A 107 -4.04 18.92 -13.33
CA LYS A 107 -3.17 19.58 -14.32
C LYS A 107 -3.89 19.93 -15.63
N HIS A 108 -5.15 19.52 -15.80
CA HIS A 108 -5.92 19.62 -17.05
C HIS A 108 -5.15 19.14 -18.29
N SER A 109 -4.42 18.04 -18.13
CA SER A 109 -3.63 17.50 -19.22
C SER A 109 -4.47 16.63 -20.14
N VAL A 110 -3.97 16.43 -21.36
CA VAL A 110 -4.60 15.60 -22.39
C VAL A 110 -4.67 14.12 -21.98
N TYR A 111 -3.81 13.67 -21.05
CA TYR A 111 -3.81 12.29 -20.55
C TYR A 111 -4.84 12.04 -19.44
N ALA A 112 -5.42 13.09 -18.86
CA ALA A 112 -6.30 12.98 -17.71
C ALA A 112 -7.51 12.05 -17.95
N GLU A 113 -8.05 12.01 -19.16
CA GLU A 113 -9.18 11.13 -19.50
C GLU A 113 -8.78 9.65 -19.46
N ALA A 114 -7.65 9.31 -20.09
CA ALA A 114 -7.15 7.93 -20.13
C ALA A 114 -6.74 7.44 -18.74
N ASP A 115 -6.13 8.30 -17.92
CA ASP A 115 -5.72 7.92 -16.57
C ASP A 115 -6.94 7.72 -15.65
N ARG A 116 -7.98 8.55 -15.78
CA ARG A 116 -9.26 8.31 -15.08
C ARG A 116 -9.88 6.98 -15.48
N GLU A 117 -9.88 6.64 -16.76
CA GLU A 117 -10.38 5.35 -17.24
C GLU A 117 -9.58 4.18 -16.64
N ALA A 118 -8.24 4.28 -16.59
CA ALA A 118 -7.38 3.27 -15.96
C ALA A 118 -7.70 3.09 -14.47
N ALA A 119 -7.92 4.18 -13.72
CA ALA A 119 -8.32 4.13 -12.32
C ALA A 119 -9.69 3.43 -12.13
N VAL A 120 -10.63 3.66 -13.03
CA VAL A 120 -11.96 3.00 -13.01
C VAL A 120 -11.85 1.52 -13.33
N GLU A 121 -11.04 1.13 -14.32
CA GLU A 121 -10.83 -0.26 -14.71
C GLU A 121 -10.20 -1.07 -13.55
N GLU A 122 -9.12 -0.57 -12.95
CA GLU A 122 -8.45 -1.27 -11.86
C GLU A 122 -9.30 -1.30 -10.58
N LEU A 123 -10.15 -0.28 -10.35
CA LEU A 123 -11.17 -0.32 -9.30
C LEU A 123 -12.23 -1.39 -9.59
N HIS A 124 -12.70 -1.51 -10.82
CA HIS A 124 -13.67 -2.54 -11.21
C HIS A 124 -13.09 -3.93 -10.97
N LYS A 125 -11.86 -4.17 -11.39
CA LYS A 125 -11.14 -5.43 -11.12
C LYS A 125 -10.99 -5.72 -9.63
N LEU A 126 -10.66 -4.72 -8.82
CA LEU A 126 -10.61 -4.87 -7.37
C LEU A 126 -11.99 -5.27 -6.80
N LYS A 127 -13.07 -4.65 -7.27
CA LYS A 127 -14.44 -4.96 -6.85
C LYS A 127 -14.87 -6.37 -7.23
N ASP A 128 -14.52 -6.82 -8.43
CA ASP A 128 -14.81 -8.18 -8.88
C ASP A 128 -14.08 -9.22 -8.02
N MET A 129 -12.77 -9.01 -7.78
CA MET A 129 -12.00 -9.87 -6.88
C MET A 129 -12.57 -9.86 -5.46
N TYR A 130 -12.94 -8.69 -4.95
CA TYR A 130 -13.51 -8.55 -3.62
C TYR A 130 -14.88 -9.22 -3.50
N ALA A 131 -15.76 -9.04 -4.50
CA ALA A 131 -17.07 -9.67 -4.54
C ALA A 131 -16.96 -11.20 -4.55
N ALA A 132 -16.09 -11.75 -5.40
CA ALA A 132 -15.82 -13.18 -5.43
C ALA A 132 -15.25 -13.69 -4.10
N ALA A 133 -14.38 -12.92 -3.45
CA ALA A 133 -13.77 -13.29 -2.19
C ALA A 133 -14.75 -13.29 -1.01
N ILE A 134 -15.72 -12.37 -0.97
CA ILE A 134 -16.71 -12.30 0.11
C ILE A 134 -17.80 -13.38 0.03
N GLU A 135 -17.99 -14.00 -1.13
CA GLU A 135 -18.90 -15.16 -1.29
C GLU A 135 -18.28 -16.47 -0.77
N GLY A 136 -16.97 -16.49 -0.52
CA GLY A 136 -16.25 -17.65 -0.01
C GLY A 136 -16.36 -17.87 1.50
N GLU A 137 -15.78 -18.98 1.97
CA GLU A 137 -15.75 -19.40 3.39
C GLU A 137 -15.22 -18.30 4.33
N TYR A 138 -14.30 -17.47 3.84
CA TYR A 138 -13.61 -16.44 4.63
C TYR A 138 -14.17 -15.03 4.43
N GLY A 139 -15.35 -14.89 3.83
CA GLY A 139 -15.86 -13.60 3.39
C GLY A 139 -16.00 -12.54 4.48
N GLU A 140 -16.38 -12.93 5.71
CA GLU A 140 -16.49 -11.99 6.84
C GLU A 140 -15.13 -11.46 7.32
N GLU A 141 -14.06 -12.25 7.25
CA GLU A 141 -12.70 -11.78 7.57
C GLU A 141 -12.20 -10.81 6.49
N ILE A 142 -12.41 -11.17 5.22
CA ILE A 142 -12.01 -10.36 4.07
C ILE A 142 -12.75 -9.02 4.08
N LYS A 143 -14.07 -9.04 4.30
CA LYS A 143 -14.91 -7.83 4.44
C LYS A 143 -14.42 -6.92 5.56
N ARG A 144 -14.05 -7.47 6.72
CA ARG A 144 -13.49 -6.70 7.85
C ARG A 144 -12.15 -6.05 7.51
N ARG A 145 -11.28 -6.74 6.77
CA ARG A 145 -9.90 -6.26 6.48
C ARG A 145 -9.79 -5.37 5.26
N VAL A 146 -10.60 -5.60 4.24
CA VAL A 146 -10.46 -4.96 2.91
C VAL A 146 -11.64 -4.05 2.60
N GLY A 147 -12.82 -4.28 3.19
CA GLY A 147 -14.05 -3.58 2.82
C GLY A 147 -14.03 -2.07 2.99
N SER A 148 -13.33 -1.53 4.01
CA SER A 148 -13.18 -0.06 4.16
C SER A 148 -12.39 0.53 3.00
N ARG A 149 -11.26 -0.10 2.66
CA ARG A 149 -10.34 0.36 1.61
C ARG A 149 -11.01 0.41 0.24
N VAL A 150 -11.79 -0.63 -0.11
CA VAL A 150 -12.54 -0.67 -1.36
C VAL A 150 -13.54 0.49 -1.42
N ARG A 151 -14.33 0.69 -0.36
CA ARG A 151 -15.33 1.77 -0.30
C ARG A 151 -14.73 3.17 -0.33
N GLU A 152 -13.56 3.35 0.28
CA GLU A 152 -12.82 4.61 0.25
C GLU A 152 -12.36 4.93 -1.17
N LEU A 153 -11.77 3.95 -1.87
CA LEU A 153 -11.32 4.12 -3.25
C LEU A 153 -12.49 4.35 -4.21
N GLU A 154 -13.61 3.61 -4.05
CA GLU A 154 -14.84 3.83 -4.82
C GLU A 154 -15.35 5.27 -4.71
N GLN A 155 -15.41 5.80 -3.48
CA GLN A 155 -15.83 7.18 -3.24
C GLN A 155 -14.82 8.18 -3.83
N GLY A 156 -13.52 7.88 -3.75
CA GLY A 156 -12.47 8.70 -4.35
C GLY A 156 -12.61 8.80 -5.87
N VAL A 157 -12.72 7.66 -6.56
CA VAL A 157 -12.88 7.60 -8.02
C VAL A 157 -14.18 8.28 -8.45
N ALA A 158 -15.30 8.02 -7.78
CA ALA A 158 -16.57 8.68 -8.09
C ALA A 158 -16.50 10.21 -7.91
N ALA A 159 -15.79 10.69 -6.88
CA ALA A 159 -15.59 12.13 -6.67
C ALA A 159 -14.66 12.74 -7.74
N LEU A 160 -13.69 11.99 -8.24
CA LEU A 160 -12.81 12.42 -9.33
C LEU A 160 -13.57 12.54 -10.65
N GLU A 161 -14.39 11.55 -10.99
CA GLU A 161 -15.26 11.59 -12.17
C GLU A 161 -16.24 12.77 -12.12
N ALA A 162 -16.85 13.03 -10.96
CA ALA A 162 -17.76 14.15 -10.78
C ALA A 162 -17.08 15.50 -11.06
N ARG A 163 -15.87 15.71 -10.53
CA ARG A 163 -15.10 16.94 -10.79
C ARG A 163 -14.70 17.08 -12.25
N ALA A 164 -14.27 15.98 -12.88
CA ALA A 164 -13.92 16.00 -14.29
C ALA A 164 -15.11 16.42 -15.16
N LEU A 165 -16.33 15.97 -14.82
CA LEU A 165 -17.55 16.35 -15.52
C LEU A 165 -17.92 17.84 -15.35
N GLU A 166 -17.54 18.46 -14.23
CA GLU A 166 -17.78 19.88 -13.95
C GLU A 166 -16.81 20.82 -14.70
N ASP A 167 -15.61 20.33 -15.05
CA ASP A 167 -14.55 21.09 -15.75
C ASP A 167 -14.65 21.08 -17.28
N HIS A 168 -15.63 20.37 -17.85
CA HIS A 168 -15.90 20.30 -19.29
C HIS A 168 -16.98 21.30 -19.74
#